data_AF-A0A9D9PVY6-F1
#
_entry.id   AF-A0A9D9PVY6-F1
#
_cell.length_a   1.000
_cell.length_b   1.000
_cell.length_c   1.000
_cell.angle_alpha   90.00
_cell.angle_beta   90.00
_cell.angle_gamma   90.00
#
_symmetry.space_group_name_H-M   'P 1'
#
loop_
_entity.id
_entity.type
_entity.pdbx_description
1 polymer ?
#
loop_
_entity_poly.entity_id
_entity_poly.type
_entity_poly.pdbx_seq_one_letter_code
_entity_poly.pdbx_strand_id
1 'polypeptide(L)' 'MAERFIPYEKLSPKERRKIDAKRRRSWDGLSPVTRAVPNGKAYSRKVKHKNREYL' A
#
# COMPACT_ATOMS: atom_id res chain seq x y z
N MET A 1 12.62 -32.84 1.58
CA MET A 1 13.89 -32.43 0.92
C MET A 1 14.19 -31.02 1.39
N ALA A 2 15.33 -30.76 2.03
CA ALA A 2 15.73 -29.40 2.36
C ALA A 2 16.15 -28.68 1.08
N GLU A 3 15.53 -27.55 0.76
CA GLU A 3 16.03 -26.68 -0.30
C GLU A 3 17.39 -26.15 0.12
N ARG A 4 18.40 -26.35 -0.73
CA ARG A 4 19.73 -25.79 -0.49
C ARG A 4 19.62 -24.27 -0.55
N PHE A 5 20.09 -23.60 0.49
CA PHE A 5 20.13 -22.14 0.50
C PHE A 5 21.12 -21.64 -0.55
N ILE A 6 20.61 -20.95 -1.57
CA ILE A 6 21.42 -20.30 -2.60
C ILE A 6 21.26 -18.78 -2.41
N PRO A 7 22.37 -18.03 -2.22
CA PRO A 7 22.32 -16.58 -2.14
C PRO A 7 21.71 -15.97 -3.40
N TYR A 8 20.96 -14.86 -3.24
CA TYR A 8 20.23 -14.22 -4.33
C TYR A 8 21.09 -13.88 -5.56
N GLU A 9 22.32 -13.43 -5.33
CA GLU A 9 23.27 -13.06 -6.37
C GLU A 9 23.71 -14.22 -7.26
N LYS A 10 23.65 -15.45 -6.71
CA LYS A 10 24.06 -16.68 -7.38
C LYS A 10 22.91 -17.40 -8.07
N LEU A 11 21.70 -16.84 -8.00
CA LEU A 11 20.54 -17.38 -8.69
C LEU A 11 20.60 -17.11 -10.19
N SER A 12 19.97 -17.98 -10.97
CA SER A 12 19.82 -17.75 -12.41
C SER A 12 19.07 -16.42 -12.66
N PRO A 13 19.33 -15.73 -13.78
CA PRO A 13 18.59 -14.51 -14.13
C PRO A 13 17.06 -14.69 -14.14
N LYS A 14 16.58 -15.89 -14.50
CA LYS A 14 15.15 -16.23 -14.53
C LYS A 14 14.56 -16.31 -13.11
N GLU A 15 15.26 -16.90 -12.16
CA GLU A 15 14.79 -17.01 -10.77
C GLU A 15 14.81 -15.67 -10.06
N ARG A 16 15.86 -14.86 -10.25
CA ARG A 16 15.91 -13.49 -9.74
C ARG A 16 14.70 -12.68 -10.20
N ARG A 17 14.36 -12.75 -11.49
CA ARG A 17 13.17 -12.08 -12.04
C ARG A 17 11.86 -12.58 -11.42
N LYS A 18 11.73 -13.89 -11.13
CA LYS A 18 10.56 -14.45 -10.44
C LYS A 18 10.43 -13.92 -9.01
N ILE A 19 11.54 -13.86 -8.26
CA ILE A 19 11.57 -13.33 -6.89
C ILE A 19 11.22 -11.82 -6.90
N ASP A 20 11.85 -11.05 -7.78
CA ASP A 20 11.58 -9.62 -7.91
C ASP A 20 10.13 -9.34 -8.32
N ALA A 21 9.58 -10.11 -9.25
CA ALA A 21 8.18 -9.97 -9.65
C ALA A 21 7.20 -10.27 -8.50
N LYS A 22 7.56 -11.17 -7.58
CA LYS A 22 6.79 -11.40 -6.34
C LYS A 22 6.90 -10.20 -5.39
N ARG A 23 8.10 -9.62 -5.23
CA ARG A 23 8.36 -8.48 -4.33
C ARG A 23 7.78 -7.15 -4.82
N ARG A 24 7.85 -6.86 -6.13
CA ARG A 24 7.45 -5.55 -6.70
C ARG A 24 5.94 -5.27 -6.68
N ARG A 25 5.10 -6.29 -6.53
CA ARG A 25 3.63 -6.14 -6.65
C ARG A 25 2.99 -5.51 -5.41
N SER A 26 3.67 -5.56 -4.27
CA SER A 26 3.22 -4.90 -3.04
C SER A 26 4.23 -3.84 -2.63
N TRP A 27 3.72 -2.69 -2.21
CA TRP A 27 4.49 -1.70 -1.45
C TRP A 27 4.67 -2.14 0.02
N ASP A 28 4.77 -3.44 0.28
CA ASP A 28 4.85 -4.00 1.64
C ASP A 28 3.70 -3.52 2.57
N GLY A 29 2.48 -3.48 2.03
CA GLY A 29 1.30 -2.98 2.78
C GLY A 29 1.18 -1.46 2.87
N LEU A 30 2.13 -0.68 2.32
CA LEU A 30 1.94 0.76 2.16
C LEU A 30 1.02 1.06 0.97
N SER A 31 -0.19 1.56 1.24
CA SER A 31 -0.98 2.24 0.21
C SER A 31 -0.52 3.70 0.13
N PRO A 32 -0.11 4.22 -1.04
CA PRO A 32 0.19 5.65 -1.19
C PRO A 32 -1.03 6.53 -0.91
N VAL A 33 -2.24 5.97 -1.01
CA VAL A 33 -3.51 6.66 -0.75
C VAL A 33 -3.75 6.85 0.74
N THR A 34 -3.32 5.93 1.61
CA THR A 34 -3.58 6.02 3.06
C THR A 34 -2.67 7.02 3.79
N ARG A 35 -1.65 7.57 3.11
CA ARG A 35 -0.83 8.68 3.61
C ARG A 35 -1.29 10.06 3.11
N ALA A 36 -2.38 10.13 2.34
CA ALA A 36 -2.89 11.40 1.85
C ALA A 36 -3.46 12.22 3.01
N VAL A 37 -2.83 13.37 3.29
CA VAL A 37 -3.34 14.35 4.24
C VAL A 37 -4.66 14.91 3.67
N PRO A 38 -5.74 14.99 4.46
CA PRO A 38 -6.98 15.60 3.98
C PRO A 38 -6.70 17.04 3.50
N ASN A 39 -7.27 17.40 2.35
CA ASN A 39 -7.06 18.71 1.74
C ASN A 39 -7.58 19.82 2.67
N GLY A 40 -6.66 20.58 3.29
CA GLY A 40 -6.99 21.68 4.20
C GLY A 40 -7.66 22.89 3.53
N LYS A 41 -7.67 22.94 2.19
CA LYS A 41 -8.38 23.96 1.39
C LYS A 41 -9.70 23.46 0.83
N ALA A 42 -10.09 22.21 1.11
CA ALA A 42 -11.38 21.69 0.66
C ALA A 42 -12.51 22.49 1.32
N TYR A 43 -13.39 23.06 0.51
CA TYR A 43 -14.56 23.76 1.01
C TYR A 43 -15.50 22.76 1.71
N SER A 44 -15.64 22.90 3.02
CA SER A 44 -16.65 22.19 3.80
C SER A 44 -17.79 23.15 4.15
N ARG A 45 -19.02 22.83 3.74
CA ARG A 45 -20.20 23.59 4.16
C ARG A 45 -20.45 23.30 5.64
N LYS A 46 -20.53 24.34 6.46
CA LYS A 46 -21.00 24.19 7.84
C LYS A 46 -22.44 23.68 7.80
N VAL A 47 -22.69 22.54 8.44
CA VAL A 47 -24.06 22.01 8.60
C VAL A 47 -24.85 23.04 9.41
N LYS A 48 -25.94 23.56 8.81
CA LYS A 48 -26.77 24.63 9.40
C LYS A 48 -27.45 24.20 10.70
N HIS A 49 -27.80 22.91 10.81
CA HIS A 49 -28.45 22.32 11.97
C HIS A 49 -27.64 21.11 12.43
N LYS A 50 -26.78 21.31 13.44
CA LYS A 50 -25.93 20.24 14.00
C LYS A 50 -26.74 19.17 14.76
N ASN A 51 -27.94 19.54 15.22
CA ASN A 51 -28.75 18.76 16.14
C ASN A 51 -30.10 18.38 15.53
N ARG A 52 -30.14 17.87 14.29
CA ARG A 52 -31.36 17.21 13.78
C ARG A 52 -31.35 15.75 14.20
N GLU A 53 -31.24 15.53 15.49
CA GLU A 53 -31.69 14.28 16.11
C GLU A 53 -33.19 14.49 16.36
N TYR A 54 -34.03 13.61 15.79
CA TYR A 54 -35.49 13.58 15.90
C TYR A 54 -36.28 14.56 14.99
N LEU A 55 -36.65 14.05 13.80
CA LEU A 55 -38.02 14.08 13.27
C LEU A 55 -38.34 12.70 12.72
#